data_AF-A0AAW2AB01-F1
#
_entry.id   AF-A0AAW2AB01-F1
#
_cell.length_a   1.000
_cell.length_b   1.000
_cell.length_c   1.000
_cell.angle_alpha   90.00
_cell.angle_beta   90.00
_cell.angle_gamma   90.00
#
_symmetry.space_group_name_H-M   'P 1'
#
loop_
_entity.id
_entity.type
_entity.pdbx_description
1 polymer ?
#
loop_
_entity_poly.entity_id
_entity_poly.type
_entity_poly.pdbx_seq_one_letter_code
_entity_poly.pdbx_strand_id
1 'polypeptide(L)'
;MSVAGLKKQFYKASQMVSEKVGGAEGTKLDEEFKDLERKVDVTNKAVVEVISKTSEYLQPNPASRAKLSMLNTMSKIRGQVKSPGYPQAEGLLGECMGKYGRELGEDTNFGGALVDVGESMKRLAEVKDSLDIDVKQNFIDPLQGLCDKDLREIQHHLKKLEGRRLDFDYKKKRQGKIPDEEVRQALEKFHESKEVAEISMYNLLETDIEQVSQLSSLVESQLQYHRQAVQILDELSDKLRDRMKDAQSRPRKEYMPKPKPVIDFGETNEQSNGGFTPTSAPPMRNTEPYHQFGRISTWKPRLPAEQPCCKALYDFEPENEGELGFHEGDIITLTNQIDENWYEGMLRGQSGFFPLNYVEVIVPLPH
;
A
#
# COMPACT_ATOMS: atom_id res chain seq x y z
N MET A 1 -6.09 3.74 44.76
CA MET A 1 -5.74 2.37 45.21
C MET A 1 -5.55 2.37 46.72
N SER A 2 -6.15 1.44 47.47
CA SER A 2 -5.97 1.37 48.93
C SER A 2 -4.60 0.78 49.31
N VAL A 3 -4.09 1.09 50.51
CA VAL A 3 -2.82 0.56 51.05
C VAL A 3 -2.79 -0.98 51.05
N ALA A 4 -3.95 -1.62 51.30
CA ALA A 4 -4.10 -3.06 51.23
C ALA A 4 -3.95 -3.62 49.80
N GLY A 5 -4.47 -2.90 48.80
CA GLY A 5 -4.28 -3.25 47.39
C GLY A 5 -2.83 -3.17 46.94
N LEU A 6 -2.09 -2.15 47.42
CA LEU A 6 -0.67 -1.98 47.11
C LEU A 6 0.19 -3.12 47.69
N LYS A 7 -0.05 -3.49 48.95
CA LYS A 7 0.63 -4.64 49.59
C LYS A 7 0.40 -5.93 48.81
N LYS A 8 -0.83 -6.17 48.35
CA LYS A 8 -1.16 -7.37 47.58
C LYS A 8 -0.40 -7.44 46.25
N GLN A 9 -0.26 -6.33 45.54
CA GLN A 9 0.53 -6.29 44.31
C GLN A 9 2.02 -6.54 44.57
N PHE A 10 2.56 -6.00 45.67
CA PHE A 10 3.95 -6.24 46.07
C PHE A 10 4.22 -7.73 46.38
N TYR A 11 3.28 -8.42 47.02
CA TYR A 11 3.41 -9.86 47.30
C TYR A 11 3.40 -10.70 46.03
N LYS A 12 2.52 -10.40 45.07
CA LYS A 12 2.51 -11.08 43.76
C LYS A 12 3.82 -10.87 43.01
N ALA A 13 4.32 -9.64 42.98
CA ALA A 13 5.58 -9.31 42.33
C ALA A 13 6.76 -10.04 43.00
N SER A 14 6.80 -10.05 44.33
CA SER A 14 7.84 -10.78 45.10
C SER A 14 7.81 -12.28 44.81
N GLN A 15 6.62 -12.89 44.74
CA GLN A 15 6.47 -14.31 44.39
C GLN A 15 6.92 -14.59 42.96
N MET A 16 6.51 -13.76 41.99
CA MET A 16 6.91 -13.91 40.59
C MET A 16 8.44 -13.84 40.42
N VAL A 17 9.12 -12.93 41.14
CA VAL A 17 10.59 -12.83 41.14
C VAL A 17 11.22 -14.07 41.79
N SER A 18 10.64 -14.57 42.89
CA SER A 18 11.10 -15.79 43.54
C SER A 18 11.01 -17.03 42.65
N GLU A 19 10.01 -17.11 41.77
CA GLU A 19 9.84 -18.23 40.84
C GLU A 19 10.76 -18.10 39.62
N LYS A 20 10.88 -16.91 39.04
CA LYS A 20 11.73 -16.68 37.85
C LYS A 20 13.23 -16.67 38.14
N VAL A 21 13.64 -16.15 39.31
CA VAL A 21 15.06 -15.91 39.64
C VAL A 21 15.52 -16.79 40.81
N GLY A 22 14.61 -17.13 41.73
CA GLY A 22 14.92 -17.86 42.96
C GLY A 22 14.69 -19.37 42.88
N GLY A 23 14.32 -19.93 41.73
CA GLY A 23 14.13 -21.37 41.53
C GLY A 23 12.95 -21.99 42.29
N ALA A 24 12.02 -21.18 42.80
CA ALA A 24 10.86 -21.72 43.50
C ALA A 24 9.81 -22.28 42.51
N GLU A 25 9.35 -23.51 42.73
CA GLU A 25 8.25 -24.06 41.93
C GLU A 25 6.91 -23.43 42.31
N GLY A 26 6.19 -22.94 41.31
CA GLY A 26 4.80 -22.49 41.43
C GLY A 26 3.80 -23.66 41.38
N THR A 27 2.55 -23.40 41.73
CA THR A 27 1.47 -24.38 41.54
C THR A 27 1.34 -24.72 40.05
N LYS A 28 1.55 -26.00 39.71
CA LYS A 28 1.50 -26.49 38.33
C LYS A 28 0.04 -26.60 37.87
N LEU A 29 -0.21 -26.09 36.67
CA LEU A 29 -1.43 -26.40 35.91
C LEU A 29 -1.25 -27.78 35.26
N ASP A 30 -2.35 -28.52 35.10
CA ASP A 30 -2.34 -29.80 34.40
C ASP A 30 -2.03 -29.62 32.90
N GLU A 31 -1.68 -30.72 32.24
CA GLU A 31 -1.27 -30.69 30.83
C GLU A 31 -2.43 -30.39 29.88
N GLU A 32 -3.67 -30.71 30.27
CA GLU A 32 -4.87 -30.41 29.48
C GLU A 32 -5.11 -28.90 29.41
N PHE A 33 -5.04 -28.21 30.55
CA PHE A 33 -5.13 -26.75 30.62
C PHE A 33 -4.03 -26.07 29.80
N LYS A 34 -2.79 -26.58 29.88
CA LYS A 34 -1.67 -26.04 29.08
C LYS A 34 -1.88 -26.25 27.58
N ASP A 35 -2.46 -27.37 27.16
CA ASP A 35 -2.77 -27.60 25.75
C ASP A 35 -3.87 -26.65 25.26
N LEU A 36 -4.90 -26.40 26.07
CA LEU A 36 -5.92 -25.38 25.80
C LEU A 36 -5.29 -23.98 25.66
N GLU A 37 -4.47 -23.57 26.62
CA GLU A 37 -3.78 -22.28 26.60
C GLU A 37 -2.90 -22.13 25.34
N ARG A 38 -2.13 -23.19 25.01
CA ARG A 38 -1.31 -23.24 23.79
C ARG A 38 -2.14 -23.11 22.52
N LYS A 39 -3.26 -23.84 22.42
CA LYS A 39 -4.15 -23.76 21.26
C LYS A 39 -4.74 -22.37 21.10
N VAL A 40 -5.23 -21.75 22.18
CA VAL A 40 -5.77 -20.39 22.12
C VAL A 40 -4.71 -19.36 21.75
N ASP A 41 -3.48 -19.46 22.27
CA ASP A 41 -2.38 -18.57 21.88
C ASP A 41 -2.05 -18.69 20.38
N VAL A 42 -1.99 -19.92 19.86
CA VAL A 42 -1.79 -20.16 18.42
C VAL A 42 -2.95 -19.60 17.60
N THR A 43 -4.19 -19.81 18.02
CA THR A 43 -5.38 -19.24 17.36
C THR A 43 -5.29 -17.71 17.31
N ASN A 44 -4.95 -17.05 18.42
CA ASN A 44 -4.81 -15.60 18.45
C ASN A 44 -3.73 -15.09 17.48
N LYS A 45 -2.56 -15.74 17.47
CA LYS A 45 -1.47 -15.37 16.55
C LYS A 45 -1.88 -15.57 15.09
N ALA A 46 -2.48 -16.72 14.78
CA ALA A 46 -2.93 -17.04 13.44
C ALA A 46 -3.97 -16.02 12.95
N VAL A 47 -4.98 -15.69 13.76
CA VAL A 47 -6.03 -14.74 13.38
C VAL A 47 -5.46 -13.35 13.11
N VAL A 48 -4.61 -12.83 14.00
CA VAL A 48 -3.98 -11.51 13.83
C VAL A 48 -3.13 -11.45 12.56
N GLU A 49 -2.31 -12.50 12.33
CA GLU A 49 -1.43 -12.55 11.17
C GLU A 49 -2.22 -12.71 9.86
N VAL A 50 -3.26 -13.55 9.85
CA VAL A 50 -4.14 -13.74 8.69
C VAL A 50 -4.89 -12.46 8.34
N ILE A 51 -5.42 -11.72 9.32
CA ILE A 51 -6.03 -10.40 9.08
C ILE A 51 -5.04 -9.45 8.41
N SER A 52 -3.81 -9.37 8.94
CA SER A 52 -2.76 -8.49 8.39
C SER A 52 -2.42 -8.86 6.94
N LYS A 53 -2.17 -10.16 6.69
CA LYS A 53 -1.75 -10.66 5.38
C LYS A 53 -2.86 -10.54 4.35
N THR A 54 -4.11 -10.75 4.74
CA THR A 54 -5.26 -10.52 3.84
C THR A 54 -5.43 -9.04 3.52
N SER A 55 -5.21 -8.14 4.49
CA SER A 55 -5.25 -6.69 4.24
C SER A 55 -4.13 -6.21 3.31
N GLU A 56 -2.93 -6.78 3.45
CA GLU A 56 -1.79 -6.55 2.54
C GLU A 56 -2.07 -7.10 1.13
N TYR A 57 -2.69 -8.28 1.04
CA TYR A 57 -3.10 -8.90 -0.22
C TYR A 57 -4.11 -8.04 -0.98
N LEU A 58 -5.17 -7.57 -0.30
CA LEU A 58 -6.20 -6.73 -0.93
C LEU A 58 -5.63 -5.38 -1.37
N GLN A 59 -4.81 -4.77 -0.50
CA GLN A 59 -4.23 -3.44 -0.72
C GLN A 59 -2.73 -3.45 -0.39
N PRO A 60 -1.87 -3.71 -1.39
CA PRO A 60 -0.41 -3.61 -1.25
C PRO A 60 0.04 -2.18 -0.94
N ASN A 61 -0.68 -1.18 -1.44
CA ASN A 61 -0.43 0.23 -1.13
C ASN A 61 -0.82 0.54 0.34
N PRO A 62 0.12 1.01 1.19
CA PRO A 62 -0.16 1.34 2.59
C PRO A 62 -1.26 2.39 2.79
N ALA A 63 -1.36 3.41 1.93
CA ALA A 63 -2.34 4.48 2.06
C ALA A 63 -3.77 3.97 1.81
N SER A 64 -3.95 3.16 0.76
CA SER A 64 -5.23 2.50 0.46
C SER A 64 -5.60 1.48 1.52
N ARG A 65 -4.62 0.72 2.05
CA ARG A 65 -4.83 -0.23 3.14
C ARG A 65 -5.33 0.45 4.41
N ALA A 66 -4.78 1.61 4.77
CA ALA A 66 -5.26 2.38 5.92
C ALA A 66 -6.74 2.76 5.76
N LYS A 67 -7.15 3.19 4.55
CA LYS A 67 -8.56 3.50 4.25
C LYS A 67 -9.45 2.25 4.26
N LEU A 68 -8.98 1.11 3.75
CA LEU A 68 -9.69 -0.18 3.81
C LEU A 68 -10.01 -0.57 5.26
N SER A 69 -9.07 -0.38 6.19
CA SER A 69 -9.31 -0.63 7.61
C SER A 69 -10.44 0.24 8.19
N MET A 70 -10.69 1.42 7.62
CA MET A 70 -11.70 2.38 8.08
C MET A 70 -13.08 2.23 7.43
N LEU A 71 -13.25 1.28 6.49
CA LEU A 71 -14.44 1.14 5.65
C LEU A 71 -15.76 1.01 6.45
N ASN A 72 -15.73 0.36 7.62
CA ASN A 72 -16.93 0.16 8.46
C ASN A 72 -17.45 1.42 9.14
N THR A 73 -16.58 2.41 9.36
CA THR A 73 -16.98 3.69 9.96
C THR A 73 -17.89 4.48 9.01
N MET A 74 -17.78 4.23 7.69
CA MET A 74 -18.59 4.90 6.67
C MET A 74 -19.87 4.13 6.27
N SER A 75 -19.89 2.80 6.32
CA SER A 75 -21.07 1.98 5.96
C SER A 75 -22.30 2.25 6.84
N LYS A 76 -22.13 2.65 8.11
CA LYS A 76 -23.26 2.98 9.00
C LYS A 76 -23.91 4.34 8.68
N ILE A 77 -23.23 5.21 7.94
CA ILE A 77 -23.66 6.61 7.75
C ILE A 77 -24.31 6.82 6.38
N ARG A 78 -24.06 5.97 5.36
CA ARG A 78 -24.45 6.28 3.97
C ARG A 78 -25.26 5.24 3.18
N GLY A 79 -25.63 4.09 3.76
CA GLY A 79 -26.20 3.00 2.96
C GLY A 79 -25.15 2.35 2.05
N GLN A 80 -25.48 1.19 1.48
CA GLN A 80 -24.56 0.30 0.73
C GLN A 80 -23.45 1.06 -0.01
N VAL A 81 -22.25 1.04 0.56
CA VAL A 81 -21.08 1.73 0.02
C VAL A 81 -20.58 0.91 -1.16
N LYS A 82 -20.82 1.40 -2.39
CA LYS A 82 -20.34 0.77 -3.63
C LYS A 82 -18.87 1.03 -3.94
N SER A 83 -18.19 1.91 -3.19
CA SER A 83 -16.80 2.28 -3.44
C SER A 83 -16.04 2.54 -2.14
N PRO A 84 -14.82 2.02 -1.98
CA PRO A 84 -14.09 2.05 -0.72
C PRO A 84 -13.40 3.39 -0.41
N GLY A 85 -13.52 4.40 -1.28
CA GLY A 85 -13.00 5.76 -1.03
C GLY A 85 -11.51 5.95 -1.37
N TYR A 86 -10.97 5.06 -2.19
CA TYR A 86 -9.65 5.16 -2.81
C TYR A 86 -9.69 4.57 -4.21
N PRO A 87 -8.83 5.03 -5.14
CA PRO A 87 -8.80 4.50 -6.49
C PRO A 87 -8.14 3.11 -6.51
N GLN A 88 -8.65 2.21 -7.35
CA GLN A 88 -7.96 0.97 -7.72
C GLN A 88 -7.03 1.24 -8.90
N ALA A 89 -5.93 0.49 -8.99
CA ALA A 89 -4.94 0.65 -10.06
C ALA A 89 -5.54 0.41 -11.45
N GLU A 90 -6.44 -0.56 -11.55
CA GLU A 90 -7.23 -0.87 -12.75
C GLU A 90 -8.04 0.35 -13.22
N GLY A 91 -8.61 1.10 -12.28
CA GLY A 91 -9.39 2.30 -12.57
C GLY A 91 -8.54 3.42 -13.15
N LEU A 92 -7.38 3.68 -12.54
CA LEU A 92 -6.41 4.68 -13.01
C LEU A 92 -5.89 4.35 -14.42
N LEU A 93 -5.58 3.08 -14.67
CA LEU A 93 -5.18 2.62 -16.01
C LEU A 93 -6.31 2.84 -17.02
N GLY A 94 -7.54 2.52 -16.64
CA GLY A 94 -8.72 2.71 -17.48
C GLY A 94 -9.02 4.18 -17.79
N GLU A 95 -8.79 5.09 -16.85
CA GLU A 95 -8.90 6.53 -17.05
C GLU A 95 -7.87 7.04 -18.06
N CYS A 96 -6.60 6.63 -17.92
CA CYS A 96 -5.53 7.01 -18.83
C CYS A 96 -5.80 6.53 -20.27
N MET A 97 -6.12 5.24 -20.44
CA MET A 97 -6.42 4.67 -21.76
C MET A 97 -7.64 5.34 -22.40
N GLY A 98 -8.70 5.57 -21.63
CA GLY A 98 -9.89 6.24 -22.14
C GLY A 98 -9.65 7.70 -22.53
N LYS A 99 -8.80 8.44 -21.80
CA LYS A 99 -8.42 9.82 -22.12
C LYS A 99 -7.70 9.88 -23.47
N TYR A 100 -6.59 9.16 -23.60
CA TYR A 100 -5.78 9.21 -24.81
C TYR A 100 -6.45 8.52 -26.01
N GLY A 101 -7.30 7.52 -25.77
CA GLY A 101 -8.11 6.92 -26.82
C GLY A 101 -9.05 7.93 -27.50
N ARG A 102 -9.67 8.81 -26.71
CA ARG A 102 -10.50 9.91 -27.22
C ARG A 102 -9.70 11.00 -27.92
N GLU A 103 -8.55 11.39 -27.36
CA GLU A 103 -7.67 12.39 -27.97
C GLU A 103 -7.11 11.92 -29.32
N LEU A 104 -6.82 10.62 -29.46
CA LEU A 104 -6.36 10.04 -30.72
C LEU A 104 -7.47 9.94 -31.78
N GLY A 105 -8.74 9.96 -31.36
CA GLY A 105 -9.92 9.75 -32.19
C GLY A 105 -10.42 8.31 -32.09
N GLU A 106 -11.67 8.17 -31.63
CA GLU A 106 -12.34 6.87 -31.47
C GLU A 106 -12.58 6.13 -32.80
N ASP A 107 -12.58 6.88 -33.90
CA ASP A 107 -12.68 6.38 -35.27
C ASP A 107 -11.40 5.68 -35.73
N THR A 108 -10.26 5.96 -35.09
CA THR A 108 -9.02 5.25 -35.33
C THR A 108 -9.05 3.86 -34.68
N ASN A 109 -8.40 2.87 -35.32
CA ASN A 109 -8.35 1.51 -34.76
C ASN A 109 -7.73 1.50 -33.36
N PHE A 110 -6.65 2.26 -33.16
CA PHE A 110 -5.95 2.30 -31.87
C PHE A 110 -6.71 3.13 -30.83
N GLY A 111 -7.25 4.29 -31.21
CA GLY A 111 -8.01 5.15 -30.30
C GLY A 111 -9.28 4.47 -29.79
N GLY A 112 -10.08 3.88 -30.69
CA GLY A 112 -11.24 3.10 -30.29
C GLY A 112 -10.89 1.86 -29.46
N ALA A 113 -9.77 1.17 -29.75
CA ALA A 113 -9.31 0.05 -28.93
C ALA A 113 -8.89 0.50 -27.52
N LEU A 114 -8.20 1.64 -27.39
CA LEU A 114 -7.84 2.21 -26.09
C LEU A 114 -9.08 2.56 -25.26
N VAL A 115 -10.14 3.08 -25.90
CA VAL A 115 -11.42 3.34 -25.20
C VAL A 115 -12.06 2.03 -24.74
N ASP A 116 -12.17 1.01 -25.60
CA ASP A 116 -12.75 -0.29 -25.23
C ASP A 116 -12.00 -0.97 -24.07
N VAL A 117 -10.66 -0.95 -24.11
CA VAL A 117 -9.83 -1.48 -23.02
C VAL A 117 -10.00 -0.63 -21.78
N GLY A 118 -10.00 0.70 -21.91
CA GLY A 118 -10.15 1.62 -20.78
C GLY A 118 -11.46 1.45 -20.03
N GLU A 119 -12.58 1.27 -20.73
CA GLU A 119 -13.88 0.96 -20.14
C GLU A 119 -13.89 -0.39 -19.42
N SER A 120 -13.26 -1.40 -20.01
CA SER A 120 -13.16 -2.73 -19.41
C SER A 120 -12.29 -2.71 -18.14
N MET A 121 -11.20 -1.94 -18.14
CA MET A 121 -10.36 -1.72 -16.96
C MET A 121 -11.12 -1.02 -15.82
N LYS A 122 -12.00 -0.06 -16.13
CA LYS A 122 -12.89 0.55 -15.13
C LYS A 122 -13.88 -0.46 -14.55
N ARG A 123 -14.46 -1.34 -15.37
CA ARG A 123 -15.31 -2.44 -14.87
C ARG A 123 -14.52 -3.38 -13.96
N LEU A 124 -13.27 -3.71 -14.30
CA LEU A 124 -12.40 -4.51 -13.42
C LEU A 124 -12.15 -3.83 -12.07
N ALA A 125 -12.00 -2.50 -12.05
CA ALA A 125 -11.87 -1.72 -10.82
C ALA A 125 -13.11 -1.84 -9.92
N GLU A 126 -14.32 -1.82 -10.48
CA GLU A 126 -15.58 -2.01 -9.73
C GLU A 126 -15.69 -3.42 -9.12
N VAL A 127 -15.23 -4.44 -9.86
CA VAL A 127 -15.17 -5.82 -9.36
C VAL A 127 -14.12 -5.94 -8.25
N LYS A 128 -12.99 -5.22 -8.37
CA LYS A 128 -11.95 -5.15 -7.33
C LYS A 128 -12.42 -4.41 -6.07
N ASP A 129 -13.17 -3.33 -6.23
CA ASP A 129 -13.84 -2.63 -5.11
C ASP A 129 -14.78 -3.57 -4.36
N SER A 130 -15.57 -4.35 -5.10
CA SER A 130 -16.49 -5.33 -4.52
C SER A 130 -15.75 -6.41 -3.73
N LEU A 131 -14.63 -6.94 -4.25
CA LEU A 131 -13.78 -7.89 -3.51
C LEU A 131 -13.29 -7.30 -2.18
N ASP A 132 -12.77 -6.06 -2.21
CA ASP A 132 -12.25 -5.40 -1.02
C ASP A 132 -13.34 -5.23 0.05
N ILE A 133 -14.53 -4.83 -0.37
CA ILE A 133 -15.70 -4.66 0.51
C ILE A 133 -16.14 -6.00 1.08
N ASP A 134 -16.31 -7.02 0.25
CA ASP A 134 -16.83 -8.33 0.64
C ASP A 134 -15.88 -9.05 1.59
N VAL A 135 -14.58 -9.07 1.29
CA VAL A 135 -13.57 -9.68 2.17
C VAL A 135 -13.44 -8.88 3.47
N LYS A 136 -13.57 -7.55 3.43
CA LYS A 136 -13.56 -6.75 4.65
C LYS A 136 -14.72 -7.13 5.58
N GLN A 137 -15.93 -7.17 5.05
CA GLN A 137 -17.16 -7.38 5.83
C GLN A 137 -17.36 -8.83 6.27
N ASN A 138 -17.05 -9.80 5.41
CA ASN A 138 -17.39 -11.21 5.64
C ASN A 138 -16.22 -12.05 6.16
N PHE A 139 -15.00 -11.51 6.15
CA PHE A 139 -13.82 -12.23 6.63
C PHE A 139 -13.01 -11.45 7.68
N ILE A 140 -12.52 -10.25 7.34
CA ILE A 140 -11.66 -9.47 8.24
C ILE A 140 -12.43 -9.04 9.50
N ASP A 141 -13.65 -8.54 9.36
CA ASP A 141 -14.42 -8.01 10.49
C ASP A 141 -14.88 -9.05 11.50
N PRO A 142 -15.42 -10.22 11.08
CA PRO A 142 -15.69 -11.32 12.01
C PRO A 142 -14.46 -11.74 12.80
N LEU A 143 -13.32 -11.91 12.13
CA LEU A 143 -12.05 -12.27 12.77
C LEU A 143 -11.53 -11.20 13.71
N GLN A 144 -11.65 -9.92 13.34
CA GLN A 144 -11.32 -8.80 14.22
C GLN A 144 -12.25 -8.78 15.46
N GLY A 145 -13.53 -9.10 15.27
CA GLY A 145 -14.49 -9.27 16.35
C GLY A 145 -14.09 -10.35 17.36
N LEU A 146 -13.60 -11.50 16.86
CA LEU A 146 -13.06 -12.58 17.67
C LEU A 146 -11.84 -12.13 18.50
N CYS A 147 -10.91 -11.37 17.89
CA CYS A 147 -9.77 -10.79 18.61
C CYS A 147 -10.18 -9.80 19.70
N ASP A 148 -11.11 -8.90 19.38
CA ASP A 148 -11.46 -7.78 20.25
C ASP A 148 -12.39 -8.15 21.41
N LYS A 149 -13.08 -9.29 21.30
CA LYS A 149 -14.02 -9.80 22.31
C LYS A 149 -13.49 -11.08 22.95
N ASP A 150 -13.66 -12.22 22.30
CA ASP A 150 -13.49 -13.54 22.91
C ASP A 150 -12.04 -13.78 23.34
N LEU A 151 -11.08 -13.51 22.45
CA LEU A 151 -9.65 -13.67 22.76
C LEU A 151 -9.18 -12.67 23.83
N ARG A 152 -9.71 -11.45 23.82
CA ARG A 152 -9.41 -10.42 24.84
C ARG A 152 -9.97 -10.80 26.22
N GLU A 153 -11.17 -11.38 26.26
CA GLU A 153 -11.79 -11.88 27.48
C GLU A 153 -11.01 -13.08 28.06
N ILE A 154 -10.62 -14.04 27.22
CA ILE A 154 -9.77 -15.15 27.64
C ILE A 154 -8.43 -14.66 28.19
N GLN A 155 -7.76 -13.71 27.52
CA GLN A 155 -6.54 -13.09 28.02
C GLN A 155 -6.75 -12.43 29.39
N HIS A 156 -7.91 -11.81 29.62
CA HIS A 156 -8.26 -11.26 30.92
C HIS A 156 -8.39 -12.36 31.99
N HIS A 157 -9.06 -13.47 31.68
CA HIS A 157 -9.20 -14.61 32.59
C HIS A 157 -7.84 -15.24 32.93
N LEU A 158 -6.99 -15.49 31.93
CA LEU A 158 -5.64 -16.03 32.13
C LEU A 158 -4.77 -15.11 32.98
N LYS A 159 -4.79 -13.80 32.73
CA LYS A 159 -4.07 -12.82 33.55
C LYS A 159 -4.57 -12.79 35.00
N LYS A 160 -5.88 -12.94 35.20
CA LYS A 160 -6.50 -13.00 36.52
C LYS A 160 -6.11 -14.29 37.25
N LEU A 161 -6.15 -15.43 36.56
CA LEU A 161 -5.72 -16.74 37.05
C LEU A 161 -4.26 -16.71 37.52
N GLU A 162 -3.34 -16.22 36.70
CA GLU A 162 -1.93 -16.11 37.06
C GLU A 162 -1.75 -15.23 38.30
N GLY A 163 -2.48 -14.13 38.37
CA GLY A 163 -2.51 -13.26 39.55
C GLY A 163 -3.10 -13.92 40.80
N ARG A 164 -3.94 -14.96 40.69
CA ARG A 164 -4.45 -15.75 41.82
C ARG A 164 -3.49 -16.87 42.21
N ARG A 165 -2.87 -17.52 41.23
CA ARG A 165 -1.83 -18.54 41.43
C ARG A 165 -0.68 -17.98 42.28
N LEU A 166 -0.16 -16.82 41.90
CA LEU A 166 0.91 -16.13 42.64
C LEU A 166 0.49 -15.75 44.08
N ASP A 167 -0.77 -15.33 44.29
CA ASP A 167 -1.31 -14.99 45.62
C ASP A 167 -1.43 -16.23 46.50
N PHE A 168 -1.90 -17.34 45.92
CA PHE A 168 -1.99 -18.63 46.60
C PHE A 168 -0.60 -19.17 46.94
N ASP A 169 0.35 -19.18 46.00
CA ASP A 169 1.69 -19.71 46.21
C ASP A 169 2.45 -18.91 47.28
N TYR A 170 2.30 -17.59 47.31
CA TYR A 170 2.85 -16.74 48.36
C TYR A 170 2.29 -17.09 49.75
N LYS A 171 0.97 -17.28 49.85
CA LYS A 171 0.29 -17.59 51.11
C LYS A 171 0.61 -19.01 51.60
N LYS A 172 0.64 -19.98 50.68
CA LYS A 172 1.00 -21.38 50.93
C LYS A 172 2.42 -21.51 51.49
N LYS A 173 3.39 -20.81 50.93
CA LYS A 173 4.79 -20.79 51.45
C LYS A 173 4.92 -20.22 52.86
N ARG A 174 3.92 -19.46 53.33
CA ARG A 174 3.88 -18.83 54.66
C ARG A 174 2.82 -19.43 55.56
N GLN A 175 2.37 -20.65 55.27
CA GLN A 175 1.46 -21.39 56.12
C GLN A 175 2.04 -21.49 57.55
N GLY A 176 1.20 -21.27 58.57
CA GLY A 176 1.61 -21.10 59.97
C GLY A 176 1.96 -19.67 60.40
N LYS A 177 2.21 -18.74 59.45
CA LYS A 177 2.33 -17.28 59.71
C LYS A 177 1.11 -16.49 59.23
N ILE A 178 0.26 -17.11 58.44
CA ILE A 178 -0.97 -16.55 57.87
C ILE A 178 -2.12 -17.44 58.35
N PRO A 179 -3.29 -16.87 58.71
CA PRO A 179 -4.45 -17.67 59.10
C PRO A 179 -4.81 -18.71 58.04
N ASP A 180 -5.11 -19.94 58.44
CA ASP A 180 -5.42 -21.02 57.50
C ASP A 180 -6.63 -20.69 56.61
N GLU A 181 -7.61 -19.97 57.16
CA GLU A 181 -8.78 -19.49 56.42
C GLU A 181 -8.39 -18.56 55.25
N GLU A 182 -7.34 -17.75 55.42
CA GLU A 182 -6.82 -16.88 54.36
C GLU A 182 -6.08 -17.63 53.25
N VAL A 183 -5.47 -18.78 53.57
CA VAL A 183 -4.84 -19.67 52.59
C VAL A 183 -5.91 -20.44 51.83
N ARG A 184 -6.93 -20.96 52.55
CA ARG A 184 -8.09 -21.65 51.98
C ARG A 184 -8.85 -20.76 50.99
N GLN A 185 -9.14 -19.51 51.34
CA GLN A 185 -9.78 -18.55 50.44
C GLN A 185 -8.93 -18.19 49.21
N ALA A 186 -7.60 -18.24 49.32
CA ALA A 186 -6.73 -18.00 48.17
C ALA A 186 -6.73 -19.18 47.19
N LEU A 187 -6.77 -20.41 47.72
CA LEU A 187 -6.93 -21.63 46.94
C LEU A 187 -8.27 -21.67 46.21
N GLU A 188 -9.36 -21.38 46.90
CA GLU A 188 -10.72 -21.33 46.34
C GLU A 188 -10.79 -20.35 45.15
N LYS A 189 -10.30 -19.12 45.34
CA LYS A 189 -10.24 -18.10 44.28
C LYS A 189 -9.32 -18.46 43.11
N PHE A 190 -8.29 -19.27 43.36
CA PHE A 190 -7.43 -19.80 42.29
C PHE A 190 -8.20 -20.83 41.46
N HIS A 191 -8.84 -21.81 42.09
CA HIS A 191 -9.65 -22.82 41.39
C HIS A 191 -10.81 -22.20 40.61
N GLU A 192 -11.58 -21.29 41.21
CA GLU A 192 -12.65 -20.56 40.51
C GLU A 192 -12.13 -19.81 39.27
N SER A 193 -10.95 -19.17 39.38
CA SER A 193 -10.39 -18.44 38.23
C SER A 193 -9.83 -19.39 37.17
N LYS A 194 -9.40 -20.60 37.57
CA LYS A 194 -8.94 -21.64 36.65
C LYS A 194 -10.11 -22.16 35.84
N GLU A 195 -11.19 -22.56 36.52
CA GLU A 195 -12.40 -23.10 35.90
C GLU A 195 -13.01 -22.11 34.89
N VAL A 196 -13.10 -20.82 35.24
CA VAL A 196 -13.60 -19.79 34.31
C VAL A 196 -12.70 -19.66 33.07
N ALA A 197 -11.37 -19.65 33.24
CA ALA A 197 -10.44 -19.57 32.11
C ALA A 197 -10.53 -20.83 31.23
N GLU A 198 -10.59 -22.01 31.84
CA GLU A 198 -10.68 -23.32 31.20
C GLU A 198 -11.95 -23.44 30.35
N ILE A 199 -13.11 -23.12 30.93
CA ILE A 199 -14.41 -23.11 30.22
C ILE A 199 -14.37 -22.13 29.04
N SER A 200 -13.80 -20.94 29.23
CA SER A 200 -13.73 -19.93 28.17
C SER A 200 -12.85 -20.37 27.00
N MET A 201 -11.69 -20.98 27.30
CA MET A 201 -10.80 -21.54 26.27
C MET A 201 -11.44 -22.73 25.55
N TYR A 202 -12.10 -23.62 26.30
CA TYR A 202 -12.80 -24.77 25.74
C TYR A 202 -13.90 -24.34 24.78
N ASN A 203 -14.78 -23.43 25.21
CA ASN A 203 -15.89 -22.95 24.38
C ASN A 203 -15.40 -22.32 23.07
N LEU A 204 -14.34 -21.51 23.13
CA LEU A 204 -13.75 -20.92 21.92
C LEU A 204 -13.31 -22.00 20.93
N LEU A 205 -12.62 -23.03 21.42
CA LEU A 205 -12.05 -24.10 20.60
C LEU A 205 -13.12 -25.07 20.06
N GLU A 206 -14.24 -25.24 20.77
CA GLU A 206 -15.38 -26.03 20.28
C GLU A 206 -16.19 -25.30 19.20
N THR A 207 -16.12 -23.96 19.16
CA THR A 207 -16.75 -23.14 18.13
C THR A 207 -15.86 -22.90 16.90
N ASP A 208 -14.81 -23.71 16.71
CA ASP A 208 -13.81 -23.55 15.63
C ASP A 208 -14.40 -23.62 14.20
N ILE A 209 -15.57 -24.23 14.06
CA ILE A 209 -16.34 -24.29 12.82
C ILE A 209 -16.71 -22.90 12.28
N GLU A 210 -16.87 -21.90 13.16
CA GLU A 210 -17.12 -20.52 12.73
C GLU A 210 -15.92 -19.93 11.98
N GLN A 211 -14.69 -20.26 12.40
CA GLN A 211 -13.47 -19.83 11.71
C GLN A 211 -13.32 -20.54 10.35
N VAL A 212 -13.73 -21.81 10.24
CA VAL A 212 -13.78 -22.52 8.95
C VAL A 212 -14.78 -21.86 8.00
N SER A 213 -15.96 -21.47 8.51
CA SER A 213 -16.96 -20.74 7.73
C SER A 213 -16.41 -19.40 7.22
N GLN A 214 -15.68 -18.66 8.06
CA GLN A 214 -15.03 -17.40 7.65
C GLN A 214 -14.00 -17.62 6.53
N LEU A 215 -13.19 -18.69 6.60
CA LEU A 215 -12.28 -19.06 5.51
C LEU A 215 -13.02 -19.37 4.21
N SER A 216 -14.18 -20.04 4.28
CA SER A 216 -15.03 -20.28 3.09
C SER A 216 -15.46 -18.96 2.45
N SER A 217 -15.91 -17.98 3.26
CA SER A 217 -16.31 -16.66 2.77
C SER A 217 -15.20 -15.91 2.03
N LEU A 218 -13.94 -16.03 2.50
CA LEU A 218 -12.78 -15.47 1.80
C LEU A 218 -12.60 -16.09 0.41
N VAL A 219 -12.64 -17.43 0.34
CA VAL A 219 -12.46 -18.18 -0.91
C VAL A 219 -13.60 -17.88 -1.89
N GLU A 220 -14.84 -17.83 -1.41
CA GLU A 220 -16.01 -17.51 -2.23
C GLU A 220 -15.92 -16.09 -2.82
N SER A 221 -15.50 -15.11 -2.01
CA SER A 221 -15.31 -13.73 -2.47
C SER A 221 -14.23 -13.64 -3.56
N GLN A 222 -13.09 -14.32 -3.37
CA GLN A 222 -12.02 -14.38 -4.37
C GLN A 222 -12.47 -15.09 -5.66
N LEU A 223 -13.20 -16.20 -5.54
CA LEU A 223 -13.71 -16.95 -6.67
C LEU A 223 -14.70 -16.12 -7.49
N GLN A 224 -15.59 -15.38 -6.83
CA GLN A 224 -16.54 -14.48 -7.49
C GLN A 224 -15.81 -13.35 -8.22
N TYR A 225 -14.83 -12.71 -7.57
CA TYR A 225 -13.98 -11.69 -8.19
C TYR A 225 -13.33 -12.20 -9.48
N HIS A 226 -12.65 -13.34 -9.43
CA HIS A 226 -11.96 -13.89 -10.59
C HIS A 226 -12.91 -14.32 -11.70
N ARG A 227 -14.08 -14.89 -11.39
CA ARG A 227 -15.10 -15.24 -12.40
C ARG A 227 -15.60 -14.02 -13.15
N GLN A 228 -15.91 -12.93 -12.45
CA GLN A 228 -16.35 -11.69 -13.07
C GLN A 228 -15.23 -11.03 -13.88
N ALA A 229 -13.99 -11.06 -13.38
CA ALA A 229 -12.83 -10.54 -14.11
C ALA A 229 -12.59 -11.29 -15.42
N VAL A 230 -12.68 -12.62 -15.40
CA VAL A 230 -12.59 -13.46 -16.62
C VAL A 230 -13.68 -13.09 -17.61
N GLN A 231 -14.93 -12.93 -17.17
CA GLN A 231 -16.02 -12.53 -18.06
C GLN A 231 -15.74 -11.18 -18.75
N ILE A 232 -15.29 -10.17 -18.00
CA ILE A 232 -14.97 -8.85 -18.56
C ILE A 232 -13.82 -8.95 -19.59
N LEU A 233 -12.78 -9.71 -19.27
CA LEU A 233 -11.62 -9.87 -20.13
C LEU A 233 -11.94 -10.70 -21.40
N ASP A 234 -12.84 -11.67 -21.30
CA ASP A 234 -13.29 -12.46 -22.45
C ASP A 234 -14.13 -11.60 -23.41
N GLU A 235 -15.08 -10.81 -22.88
CA GLU A 235 -15.83 -9.81 -23.65
C GLU A 235 -14.90 -8.82 -24.37
N LEU A 236 -13.86 -8.32 -23.68
CA LEU A 236 -12.88 -7.42 -24.27
C LEU A 236 -12.03 -8.10 -25.35
N SER A 237 -11.58 -9.33 -25.09
CA SER A 237 -10.79 -10.11 -26.05
C SER A 237 -11.54 -10.31 -27.36
N ASP A 238 -12.83 -10.63 -27.29
CA ASP A 238 -13.70 -10.75 -28.45
C ASP A 238 -13.84 -9.44 -29.22
N LYS A 239 -14.11 -8.31 -28.52
CA LYS A 239 -14.16 -6.99 -29.15
C LYS A 239 -12.88 -6.63 -29.89
N LEU A 240 -11.72 -6.87 -29.28
CA LEU A 240 -10.43 -6.59 -29.90
C LEU A 240 -10.16 -7.49 -31.09
N ARG A 241 -10.52 -8.78 -30.99
CA ARG A 241 -10.40 -9.74 -32.08
C ARG A 241 -11.25 -9.34 -33.29
N ASP A 242 -12.48 -8.91 -33.07
CA ASP A 242 -13.36 -8.47 -34.15
C ASP A 242 -12.87 -7.15 -34.76
N ARG A 243 -12.40 -6.19 -33.94
CA ARG A 243 -11.74 -4.97 -34.42
C ARG A 243 -10.52 -5.27 -35.30
N MET A 244 -9.71 -6.26 -34.94
CA MET A 244 -8.56 -6.69 -35.75
C MET A 244 -9.00 -7.31 -37.09
N LYS A 245 -10.01 -8.18 -37.10
CA LYS A 245 -10.56 -8.75 -38.33
C LYS A 245 -11.11 -7.67 -39.26
N ASP A 246 -11.87 -6.73 -38.70
CA ASP A 246 -12.44 -5.61 -39.45
C ASP A 246 -11.36 -4.71 -40.03
N ALA A 247 -10.32 -4.40 -39.25
CA ALA A 247 -9.18 -3.60 -39.72
C ALA A 247 -8.40 -4.28 -40.84
N GLN A 248 -8.23 -5.61 -40.78
CA GLN A 248 -7.54 -6.38 -41.82
C GLN A 248 -8.33 -6.50 -43.12
N SER A 249 -9.67 -6.48 -43.05
CA SER A 249 -10.53 -6.53 -44.24
C SER A 249 -10.59 -5.20 -45.01
N ARG A 250 -10.17 -4.08 -44.41
CA ARG A 250 -10.22 -2.75 -45.03
C ARG A 250 -9.03 -2.55 -45.99
N PRO A 251 -9.25 -2.06 -47.22
CA PRO A 251 -8.15 -1.72 -48.13
C PRO A 251 -7.31 -0.59 -47.52
N ARG A 252 -5.97 -0.73 -47.58
CA ARG A 252 -5.03 0.30 -47.10
C ARG A 252 -5.30 1.61 -47.83
N LYS A 253 -5.61 2.67 -47.08
CA LYS A 253 -5.59 4.04 -47.62
C LYS A 253 -4.13 4.44 -47.82
N GLU A 254 -3.74 4.60 -49.08
CA GLU A 254 -2.45 5.15 -49.45
C GLU A 254 -2.45 6.66 -49.16
N TYR A 255 -1.45 7.14 -48.43
CA TYR A 255 -1.34 8.58 -48.14
C TYR A 255 -1.00 9.32 -49.43
N MET A 256 -1.97 10.04 -49.98
CA MET A 256 -1.70 11.01 -51.05
C MET A 256 -1.31 12.35 -50.41
N PRO A 257 -0.05 12.80 -50.56
CA PRO A 257 0.36 14.10 -50.06
C PRO A 257 -0.54 15.18 -50.67
N LYS A 258 -1.07 16.08 -49.83
CA LYS A 258 -1.81 17.23 -50.35
C LYS A 258 -0.88 18.03 -51.30
N PRO A 259 -1.38 18.49 -52.47
CA PRO A 259 -0.59 19.33 -53.36
C PRO A 259 -0.01 20.50 -52.58
N LYS A 260 1.29 20.77 -52.74
CA LYS A 260 1.91 21.96 -52.16
C LYS A 260 1.14 23.19 -52.67
N PRO A 261 0.70 24.12 -51.80
CA PRO A 261 0.07 25.35 -52.26
C PRO A 261 1.07 26.08 -53.18
N VAL A 262 0.66 26.29 -54.42
CA VAL A 262 1.41 27.12 -55.37
C VAL A 262 1.22 28.56 -54.90
N ILE A 263 2.27 29.13 -54.30
CA ILE A 263 2.34 30.56 -54.05
C ILE A 263 2.63 31.21 -55.39
N ASP A 264 1.60 31.81 -55.99
CA ASP A 264 1.71 32.63 -57.19
C ASP A 264 2.45 33.92 -56.83
N PHE A 265 3.75 33.98 -57.12
CA PHE A 265 4.47 35.25 -57.13
C PHE A 265 4.07 35.97 -58.42
N GLY A 266 2.99 36.74 -58.33
CA GLY A 266 2.41 37.46 -59.45
C GLY A 266 3.47 38.21 -60.27
N GLU A 267 3.39 38.05 -61.58
CA GLU A 267 4.15 38.77 -62.58
C GLU A 267 4.03 40.29 -62.34
N THR A 268 5.07 40.90 -61.77
CA THR A 268 5.31 42.32 -61.96
C THR A 268 6.31 42.49 -63.09
N ASN A 269 5.75 42.95 -64.19
CA ASN A 269 6.39 43.26 -65.45
C ASN A 269 7.56 44.24 -65.25
N GLU A 270 8.73 43.83 -65.76
CA GLU A 270 9.79 44.62 -66.39
C GLU A 270 10.09 46.05 -65.88
N GLN A 271 11.25 46.22 -65.23
CA GLN A 271 12.27 47.17 -65.71
C GLN A 271 13.66 46.94 -65.07
N SER A 272 14.59 46.56 -65.95
CA SER A 272 15.98 47.06 -66.01
C SER A 272 17.09 46.42 -65.15
N ASN A 273 17.86 45.59 -65.86
CA ASN A 273 19.33 45.52 -65.96
C ASN A 273 20.21 45.03 -64.80
N GLY A 274 20.85 43.87 -65.04
CA GLY A 274 22.13 43.50 -64.45
C GLY A 274 22.40 41.99 -64.52
N GLY A 275 22.94 41.50 -65.64
CA GLY A 275 23.09 40.07 -65.92
C GLY A 275 24.23 39.35 -65.16
N PHE A 276 24.19 38.01 -65.15
CA PHE A 276 25.09 37.10 -65.90
C PHE A 276 24.84 35.63 -65.48
N THR A 277 25.02 34.73 -66.44
CA THR A 277 24.77 33.28 -66.45
C THR A 277 25.76 32.44 -65.62
N PRO A 278 25.49 31.13 -65.40
CA PRO A 278 26.02 30.33 -64.29
C PRO A 278 27.22 29.49 -64.67
N THR A 279 28.16 29.23 -63.75
CA THR A 279 29.01 28.02 -63.79
C THR A 279 29.70 27.70 -62.46
N SER A 280 29.78 26.39 -62.16
CA SER A 280 30.83 25.68 -61.40
C SER A 280 30.71 25.56 -59.86
N ALA A 281 30.48 24.33 -59.38
CA ALA A 281 31.09 23.80 -58.14
C ALA A 281 32.58 23.44 -58.42
N PRO A 282 33.45 23.00 -57.47
CA PRO A 282 33.37 22.76 -56.01
C PRO A 282 34.62 23.40 -55.27
N PRO A 283 35.23 22.95 -54.13
CA PRO A 283 34.91 21.93 -53.11
C PRO A 283 35.10 22.37 -51.62
N MET A 284 34.81 21.44 -50.71
CA MET A 284 35.10 21.48 -49.26
C MET A 284 36.60 21.50 -48.91
N ARG A 285 37.00 22.20 -47.82
CA ARG A 285 37.63 21.60 -46.61
C ARG A 285 38.09 22.63 -45.56
N ASN A 286 37.71 22.33 -44.33
CA ASN A 286 38.46 22.38 -43.06
C ASN A 286 38.91 23.68 -42.37
N THR A 287 38.68 23.60 -41.05
CA THR A 287 39.46 24.08 -39.89
C THR A 287 39.25 25.51 -39.37
N GLU A 288 38.60 25.57 -38.20
CA GLU A 288 38.80 26.49 -37.06
C GLU A 288 40.30 26.78 -36.76
N PRO A 289 40.72 27.80 -35.95
CA PRO A 289 40.00 28.30 -34.77
C PRO A 289 40.21 29.77 -34.26
N TYR A 290 39.29 30.15 -33.35
CA TYR A 290 39.48 30.92 -32.10
C TYR A 290 39.57 32.49 -32.03
N HIS A 291 38.83 32.98 -31.01
CA HIS A 291 38.93 34.21 -30.17
C HIS A 291 38.40 35.56 -30.71
N GLN A 292 37.73 36.44 -29.96
CA GLN A 292 37.16 36.50 -28.60
C GLN A 292 36.48 37.90 -28.42
N PHE A 293 35.80 38.09 -27.28
CA PHE A 293 35.23 39.30 -26.63
C PHE A 293 33.69 39.30 -26.70
N GLY A 294 32.90 39.01 -25.65
CA GLY A 294 33.01 39.30 -24.20
C GLY A 294 31.81 40.21 -23.83
N ARG A 295 31.08 40.14 -22.71
CA ARG A 295 31.21 39.58 -21.35
C ARG A 295 29.79 39.55 -20.71
N ILE A 296 29.37 38.50 -19.99
CA ILE A 296 29.48 38.23 -18.53
C ILE A 296 28.61 39.13 -17.61
N SER A 297 27.65 38.49 -16.94
CA SER A 297 27.19 38.80 -15.57
C SER A 297 27.03 37.48 -14.81
N THR A 298 28.07 37.09 -14.09
CA THR A 298 28.13 35.91 -13.21
C THR A 298 27.54 36.23 -11.83
N TRP A 299 26.44 35.57 -11.48
CA TRP A 299 26.07 35.35 -10.08
C TRP A 299 26.36 33.88 -9.75
N LYS A 300 27.51 33.63 -9.11
CA LYS A 300 27.78 32.37 -8.40
C LYS A 300 27.56 32.62 -6.91
N PRO A 301 26.55 32.05 -6.26
CA PRO A 301 26.62 31.77 -4.84
C PRO A 301 27.56 30.57 -4.66
N ARG A 302 28.50 30.70 -3.73
CA ARG A 302 29.43 29.66 -3.30
C ARG A 302 28.61 28.50 -2.71
N LEU A 303 28.75 27.29 -3.24
CA LEU A 303 28.26 26.07 -2.59
C LEU A 303 29.27 25.62 -1.54
N PRO A 304 28.88 25.41 -0.27
CA PRO A 304 29.61 24.56 0.66
C PRO A 304 29.65 23.15 0.08
N ALA A 305 30.84 22.56 -0.01
CA ALA A 305 31.12 21.31 -0.72
C ALA A 305 30.58 20.03 -0.04
N GLU A 306 29.49 20.10 0.72
CA GLU A 306 28.97 18.98 1.52
C GLU A 306 27.44 18.85 1.53
N GLN A 307 26.70 19.71 0.81
CA GLN A 307 25.24 19.57 0.79
C GLN A 307 24.81 18.46 -0.18
N PRO A 308 24.05 17.44 0.30
CA PRO A 308 23.55 16.38 -0.56
C PRO A 308 22.75 16.93 -1.74
N CYS A 309 23.07 16.47 -2.95
CA CYS A 309 22.43 16.93 -4.17
C CYS A 309 22.51 15.91 -5.29
N CYS A 310 21.58 16.01 -6.22
CA CYS A 310 21.56 15.23 -7.45
C CYS A 310 21.31 16.14 -8.66
N LYS A 311 21.62 15.61 -9.84
CA LYS A 311 21.34 16.24 -11.13
C LYS A 311 20.24 15.48 -11.85
N ALA A 312 19.25 16.18 -12.38
CA ALA A 312 18.23 15.59 -13.22
C ALA A 312 18.82 15.07 -14.54
N LEU A 313 18.54 13.81 -14.86
CA LEU A 313 18.91 13.15 -16.11
C LEU A 313 17.84 13.29 -17.19
N TYR A 314 16.58 13.49 -16.79
CA TYR A 314 15.42 13.67 -17.66
C TYR A 314 14.48 14.72 -17.07
N ASP A 315 13.57 15.24 -17.89
CA ASP A 315 12.45 16.04 -17.41
C ASP A 315 11.51 15.17 -16.57
N PHE A 316 10.98 15.74 -15.49
CA PHE A 316 9.99 15.09 -14.63
C PHE A 316 8.82 16.06 -14.38
N GLU A 317 7.66 15.71 -14.92
CA GLU A 317 6.41 16.43 -14.69
C GLU A 317 5.66 15.77 -13.53
N PRO A 318 5.31 16.53 -12.47
CA PRO A 318 4.63 15.97 -11.30
C PRO A 318 3.18 15.62 -11.64
N GLU A 319 2.76 14.39 -11.36
CA GLU A 319 1.40 13.88 -11.58
C GLU A 319 0.57 13.89 -10.29
N ASN A 320 1.22 13.88 -9.12
CA ASN A 320 0.57 13.86 -7.80
C ASN A 320 0.92 15.09 -6.95
N GLU A 321 0.02 15.45 -6.02
CA GLU A 321 0.32 16.47 -5.00
C GLU A 321 1.47 16.00 -4.09
N GLY A 322 2.55 16.80 -4.04
CA GLY A 322 3.75 16.51 -3.26
C GLY A 322 4.96 16.07 -4.11
N GLU A 323 4.79 15.84 -5.41
CA GLU A 323 5.91 15.56 -6.33
C GLU A 323 6.63 16.85 -6.74
N LEU A 324 7.96 16.75 -6.92
CA LEU A 324 8.78 17.89 -7.31
C LEU A 324 9.10 17.83 -8.81
N GLY A 325 8.51 18.74 -9.59
CA GLY A 325 8.83 18.87 -11.02
C GLY A 325 10.18 19.52 -11.30
N PHE A 326 10.91 19.03 -12.30
CA PHE A 326 12.21 19.55 -12.73
C PHE A 326 12.50 19.25 -14.20
N HIS A 327 13.49 19.95 -14.77
CA HIS A 327 13.96 19.71 -16.15
C HIS A 327 15.34 19.04 -16.14
N GLU A 328 15.66 18.34 -17.23
CA GLU A 328 16.98 17.75 -17.47
C GLU A 328 18.10 18.78 -17.20
N GLY A 329 19.05 18.39 -16.37
CA GLY A 329 20.18 19.23 -15.99
C GLY A 329 19.98 20.13 -14.77
N ASP A 330 18.76 20.22 -14.21
CA ASP A 330 18.54 20.92 -12.93
C ASP A 330 19.34 20.23 -11.79
N ILE A 331 19.85 21.04 -10.85
CA ILE A 331 20.53 20.56 -9.64
C ILE A 331 19.56 20.66 -8.46
N ILE A 332 19.19 19.51 -7.92
CA ILE A 332 18.21 19.38 -6.85
C ILE A 332 18.95 19.12 -5.55
N THR A 333 18.58 19.84 -4.49
CA THR A 333 19.12 19.57 -3.14
C THR A 333 18.42 18.34 -2.58
N LEU A 334 19.15 17.29 -2.24
CA LEU A 334 18.59 16.09 -1.61
C LEU A 334 18.35 16.36 -0.13
N THR A 335 17.17 16.04 0.36
CA THR A 335 16.80 16.21 1.78
C THR A 335 16.59 14.87 2.47
N ASN A 336 16.03 13.88 1.78
CA ASN A 336 15.76 12.56 2.35
C ASN A 336 15.63 11.47 1.28
N GLN A 337 15.78 10.21 1.66
CA GLN A 337 15.40 9.06 0.83
C GLN A 337 14.17 8.41 1.45
N ILE A 338 13.07 8.36 0.70
CA ILE A 338 11.80 7.84 1.21
C ILE A 338 11.83 6.31 1.20
N ASP A 339 12.31 5.72 0.10
CA ASP A 339 12.49 4.29 -0.07
C ASP A 339 13.52 3.97 -1.18
N GLU A 340 13.58 2.73 -1.66
CA GLU A 340 14.50 2.28 -2.71
C GLU A 340 14.24 2.90 -4.10
N ASN A 341 13.11 3.59 -4.28
CA ASN A 341 12.65 4.12 -5.56
C ASN A 341 12.43 5.63 -5.56
N TRP A 342 12.30 6.28 -4.40
CA TRP A 342 11.99 7.71 -4.27
C TRP A 342 12.96 8.52 -3.39
N TYR A 343 13.40 9.68 -3.91
CA TYR A 343 14.08 10.72 -3.16
C TYR A 343 13.13 11.87 -2.85
N GLU A 344 13.40 12.57 -1.75
CA GLU A 344 12.84 13.88 -1.45
C GLU A 344 13.94 14.93 -1.62
N GLY A 345 13.57 16.05 -2.22
CA GLY A 345 14.50 17.15 -2.38
C GLY A 345 13.81 18.49 -2.56
N MET A 346 14.64 19.50 -2.76
CA MET A 346 14.20 20.88 -2.92
C MET A 346 14.85 21.51 -4.14
N LEU A 347 14.01 22.12 -4.99
CA LEU A 347 14.41 22.87 -6.17
C LEU A 347 13.64 24.19 -6.22
N ARG A 348 14.35 25.31 -6.37
CA ARG A 348 13.76 26.67 -6.49
C ARG A 348 12.77 27.03 -5.35
N GLY A 349 13.02 26.50 -4.15
CA GLY A 349 12.19 26.74 -2.96
C GLY A 349 10.93 25.87 -2.85
N GLN A 350 10.71 24.96 -3.80
CA GLN A 350 9.67 23.93 -3.72
C GLN A 350 10.29 22.62 -3.26
N SER A 351 9.62 21.91 -2.37
CA SER A 351 10.05 20.60 -1.87
C SER A 351 9.05 19.55 -2.31
N GLY A 352 9.54 18.37 -2.61
CA GLY A 352 8.71 17.24 -3.02
C GLY A 352 9.53 16.01 -3.35
N PHE A 353 8.84 14.92 -3.65
CA PHE A 353 9.45 13.64 -3.97
C PHE A 353 9.56 13.40 -5.48
N PHE A 354 10.56 12.62 -5.88
CA PHE A 354 10.84 12.26 -7.27
C PHE A 354 11.59 10.93 -7.38
N PRO A 355 11.48 10.22 -8.51
CA PRO A 355 12.01 8.88 -8.64
C PRO A 355 13.53 8.85 -8.84
N LEU A 356 14.20 7.87 -8.22
CA LEU A 356 15.66 7.73 -8.20
C LEU A 356 16.27 7.60 -9.61
N ASN A 357 15.59 6.91 -10.52
CA ASN A 357 16.06 6.64 -11.88
C ASN A 357 16.03 7.87 -12.81
N TYR A 358 15.49 9.00 -12.35
CA TYR A 358 15.46 10.26 -13.10
C TYR A 358 16.61 11.19 -12.73
N VAL A 359 17.46 10.81 -11.76
CA VAL A 359 18.52 11.66 -11.23
C VAL A 359 19.84 10.91 -11.07
N GLU A 360 20.94 11.64 -11.17
CA GLU A 360 22.29 11.19 -10.83
C GLU A 360 22.73 11.86 -9.53
N VAL A 361 23.00 11.08 -8.49
CA VAL A 361 23.46 11.62 -7.19
C VAL A 361 24.89 12.15 -7.34
N ILE A 362 25.08 13.44 -7.05
CA ILE A 362 26.39 14.10 -7.06
C ILE A 362 27.01 14.04 -5.66
N VAL A 363 26.22 14.38 -4.64
CA VAL A 363 26.60 14.29 -3.23
C VAL A 363 25.53 13.46 -2.52
N PRO A 364 25.84 12.28 -1.97
CA PRO A 364 24.85 11.42 -1.32
C PRO A 364 24.36 12.01 0.00
N LEU A 365 23.19 11.56 0.44
CA LEU A 365 22.69 11.83 1.80
C LEU A 365 23.62 11.17 2.83
N PRO A 366 23.92 11.83 3.97
CA PRO A 366 24.65 11.21 5.07
C PRO A 366 23.84 10.04 5.66
N HIS A 367 24.53 8.93 5.95
CA HIS A 367 23.95 7.69 6.48
C HIS A 367 23.31 7.82 7.86
#